data_AF-A0A820IXU6-F1
#
_entry.id   AF-A0A820IXU6-F1
#
_cell.length_a   1.000
_cell.length_b   1.000
_cell.length_c   1.000
_cell.angle_alpha   90.00
_cell.angle_beta   90.00
_cell.angle_gamma   90.00
#
_symmetry.space_group_name_H-M   'P 1'
#
loop_
_entity.id
_entity.type
_entity.pdbx_description
1 polymer ?
#
loop_
_entity_poly.entity_id
_entity_poly.type
_entity_poly.pdbx_seq_one_letter_code
_entity_poly.pdbx_strand_id
1 'polypeptide(L)'
;MVADNLGAHQIGGFQSSFSSGHICRRCFIEHSDLRLPMTQTRPDIRTSTYNDALIVQLNSNFNKSPIMEIVRQSSVHNLDGFHPIMSLPADLMHDYLEGVCPRVMMGLLKEASSMRLLTY
;
A
#
# COMPACT_ATOMS: atom_id res chain seq x y z
N MET A 1 -10.03 11.89 5.31
CA MET A 1 -10.68 10.57 5.26
C MET A 1 -9.73 9.55 5.86
N VAL A 2 -10.22 8.53 6.55
CA VAL A 2 -9.45 7.37 7.00
C VAL A 2 -10.08 6.18 6.29
N ALA A 3 -9.28 5.37 5.61
CA ALA A 3 -9.74 4.17 4.93
C ALA A 3 -8.76 3.06 5.28
N ASP A 4 -9.29 1.89 5.59
CA ASP A 4 -8.48 0.69 5.73
C ASP A 4 -7.82 0.36 4.38
N ASN A 5 -6.69 -0.35 4.43
CA ASN A 5 -5.92 -0.65 3.23
C ASN A 5 -6.75 -1.40 2.16
N LEU A 6 -7.60 -2.34 2.60
CA LEU A 6 -8.45 -3.13 1.73
C LEU A 6 -9.53 -2.28 1.05
N GLY A 7 -10.28 -1.47 1.82
CA GLY A 7 -11.29 -0.57 1.27
C GLY A 7 -10.71 0.46 0.32
N ALA A 8 -9.56 1.05 0.65
CA ALA A 8 -8.87 1.98 -0.23
C ALA A 8 -8.50 1.33 -1.58
N HIS A 9 -7.99 0.09 -1.56
CA HIS A 9 -7.69 -0.66 -2.78
C HIS A 9 -8.94 -0.92 -3.63
N GLN A 10 -10.05 -1.31 -3.00
CA GLN A 10 -11.31 -1.57 -3.68
C GLN A 10 -11.89 -0.30 -4.33
N ILE A 11 -11.87 0.83 -3.64
CA ILE A 11 -12.33 2.12 -4.18
C ILE A 11 -11.43 2.57 -5.35
N GLY A 12 -10.12 2.43 -5.19
CA GLY A 12 -9.12 2.83 -6.19
C GLY A 12 -9.09 1.95 -7.44
N GLY A 13 -9.66 0.74 -7.39
CA GLY A 13 -9.63 -0.23 -8.49
C GLY A 13 -8.37 -1.11 -8.52
N PHE A 14 -7.65 -1.18 -7.42
CA PHE A 14 -6.44 -1.98 -7.24
C PHE A 14 -6.77 -3.40 -6.76
N GLN A 15 -5.82 -4.33 -6.89
CA GLN A 15 -5.98 -5.67 -6.35
C GLN A 15 -6.07 -5.64 -4.83
N SER A 16 -6.89 -6.54 -4.29
CA SER A 16 -7.08 -6.75 -2.86
C SER A 16 -6.30 -7.95 -2.32
N SER A 17 -5.40 -8.52 -3.13
CA SER A 17 -4.45 -9.54 -2.70
C SER A 17 -3.13 -8.87 -2.34
N PHE A 18 -2.70 -9.03 -1.09
CA PHE A 18 -1.46 -8.43 -0.58
C PHE A 18 -0.33 -9.45 -0.43
N SER A 19 -0.51 -10.68 -0.93
CA SER A 19 0.45 -11.78 -0.79
C SER A 19 1.26 -12.07 -2.06
N SER A 20 1.05 -11.32 -3.15
CA SER A 20 1.71 -11.56 -4.44
C SER A 20 1.66 -10.34 -5.37
N GLY A 21 2.69 -10.18 -6.21
CA GLY A 21 2.75 -9.11 -7.21
C GLY A 21 2.93 -7.72 -6.60
N HIS A 22 2.47 -6.70 -7.31
CA HIS A 22 2.51 -5.30 -6.86
C HIS A 22 1.40 -5.05 -5.83
N ILE A 23 1.75 -4.65 -4.62
CA ILE A 23 0.77 -4.62 -3.50
C ILE A 23 0.48 -3.22 -2.96
N CYS A 24 1.22 -2.21 -3.38
CA CYS A 24 1.11 -0.85 -2.86
C CYS A 24 0.43 0.06 -3.87
N ARG A 25 -0.58 0.83 -3.45
CA ARG A 25 -1.21 1.85 -4.31
C ARG A 25 -0.36 3.10 -4.58
N ARG A 26 0.78 3.26 -3.91
CA ARG A 26 1.62 4.48 -3.94
C ARG A 26 2.98 4.26 -4.59
N CYS A 27 3.44 3.03 -4.68
CA CYS A 27 4.70 2.69 -5.31
C CYS A 27 4.63 1.32 -5.97
N PHE A 28 5.57 1.07 -6.89
CA PHE A 28 5.64 -0.18 -7.62
C PHE A 28 6.47 -1.25 -6.89
N ILE A 29 6.24 -1.42 -5.59
CA ILE A 29 6.92 -2.47 -4.83
C ILE A 29 6.23 -3.82 -5.05
N GLU A 30 7.02 -4.86 -5.30
CA GLU A 30 6.53 -6.24 -5.31
C GLU A 30 6.55 -6.85 -3.91
N HIS A 31 5.60 -7.77 -3.65
CA HIS A 31 5.53 -8.50 -2.38
C HIS A 31 6.81 -9.28 -2.06
N SER A 32 7.50 -9.81 -3.09
CA SER A 32 8.81 -10.47 -2.99
C SER A 32 9.87 -9.57 -2.36
N ASP A 33 9.79 -8.27 -2.62
CA ASP A 33 10.81 -7.31 -2.22
C ASP A 33 10.60 -6.76 -0.81
N LEU A 34 9.46 -7.02 -0.17
CA LEU A 34 9.17 -6.54 1.19
C LEU A 34 10.19 -6.99 2.25
N ARG A 35 10.91 -8.08 2.00
CA ARG A 35 11.90 -8.64 2.93
C ARG A 35 13.30 -8.10 2.72
N LEU A 36 13.53 -7.39 1.62
CA LEU A 36 14.83 -6.84 1.30
C LEU A 36 15.10 -5.58 2.15
N PRO A 37 16.35 -5.34 2.55
CA PRO A 37 16.76 -4.10 3.20
C PRO A 37 16.33 -2.86 2.38
N MET A 38 15.93 -1.79 3.06
CA MET A 38 15.58 -0.52 2.41
C MET A 38 16.69 0.10 1.55
N THR A 39 17.95 -0.29 1.79
CA THR A 39 19.08 0.11 0.94
C THR A 39 19.07 -0.58 -0.43
N GLN A 40 18.39 -1.71 -0.53
CA GLN A 40 18.24 -2.52 -1.74
C GLN A 40 16.87 -2.34 -2.40
N THR A 41 15.87 -1.83 -1.66
CA THR A 41 14.51 -1.57 -2.15
C THR A 41 14.20 -0.09 -2.20
N ARG A 42 14.27 0.48 -3.40
CA ARG A 42 13.74 1.81 -3.72
C ARG A 42 12.70 1.68 -4.82
N PRO A 43 11.44 1.36 -4.48
CA PRO A 43 10.39 1.25 -5.47
C PRO A 43 10.06 2.63 -6.03
N ASP A 44 9.81 2.69 -7.34
CA ASP A 44 9.36 3.92 -7.97
C ASP A 44 8.01 4.37 -7.44
N ILE A 45 7.87 5.67 -7.21
CA ILE A 45 6.62 6.27 -6.73
C ILE A 45 5.65 6.39 -7.88
N ARG A 46 4.40 6.00 -7.63
CA ARG A 46 3.33 6.12 -8.61
C ARG A 46 2.88 7.56 -8.74
N THR A 47 2.83 8.05 -9.98
CA THR A 47 2.26 9.36 -10.31
C THR A 47 0.84 9.19 -10.88
N SER A 48 0.04 10.27 -10.86
CA SER A 48 -1.28 10.27 -11.48
C SER A 48 -1.20 9.99 -12.98
N THR A 49 -0.30 10.68 -13.67
CA THR A 49 -0.10 10.52 -15.12
C THR A 49 0.26 9.10 -15.52
N TYR A 50 1.12 8.44 -14.75
CA TYR A 50 1.50 7.05 -15.03
C TYR A 50 0.34 6.09 -14.73
N ASN A 51 -0.40 6.33 -13.64
CA ASN A 51 -1.60 5.56 -13.34
C ASN A 51 -2.65 5.65 -14.46
N ASP A 52 -2.88 6.84 -15.01
CA ASP A 52 -3.83 7.05 -16.10
C ASP A 52 -3.42 6.31 -17.38
N ALA A 53 -2.12 6.30 -17.70
CA ALA A 53 -1.58 5.53 -18.82
C ALA A 53 -1.83 4.02 -18.66
N LEU A 54 -1.65 3.48 -17.45
CA LEU A 54 -1.95 2.08 -17.15
C LEU A 54 -3.45 1.76 -17.28
N ILE A 55 -4.33 2.69 -16.91
CA ILE A 55 -5.79 2.52 -17.07
C ILE A 55 -6.17 2.47 -18.55
N VAL A 56 -5.60 3.34 -19.39
CA VAL A 56 -5.82 3.30 -20.84
C VAL A 56 -5.36 1.96 -21.43
N GLN A 57 -4.19 1.48 -20.99
CA GLN A 57 -3.68 0.17 -21.40
C GLN A 57 -4.60 -0.98 -20.95
N LEU A 58 -5.13 -0.91 -19.72
CA LEU A 58 -6.04 -1.91 -19.17
C LEU A 58 -7.35 -1.97 -19.97
N ASN A 59 -7.92 -0.82 -20.31
CA ASN A 59 -9.14 -0.74 -21.11
C ASN A 59 -8.95 -1.25 -22.54
N SER A 60 -7.71 -1.21 -23.03
CA SER A 60 -7.33 -1.73 -24.36
C SER A 60 -7.01 -3.23 -24.35
N ASN A 61 -6.89 -3.84 -23.16
CA ASN A 61 -6.51 -5.24 -23.00
C ASN A 61 -7.74 -6.17 -23.12
N PHE A 62 -7.80 -6.93 -24.21
CA PHE A 62 -8.89 -7.88 -24.50
C PHE A 62 -9.04 -8.99 -23.44
N ASN A 63 -7.95 -9.40 -22.80
CA ASN A 63 -7.94 -10.51 -21.84
C ASN A 63 -8.39 -10.11 -20.43
N LYS A 64 -8.61 -8.81 -20.17
CA LYS A 64 -8.99 -8.26 -18.87
C LYS A 64 -8.09 -8.72 -17.71
N SER A 65 -6.86 -9.13 -18.00
CA SER A 65 -5.89 -9.46 -16.96
C SER A 65 -5.48 -8.17 -16.24
N PRO A 66 -5.26 -8.20 -14.92
CA PRO A 66 -4.71 -7.06 -14.20
C PRO A 66 -3.41 -6.59 -14.85
N ILE A 67 -3.21 -5.28 -14.93
CA ILE A 67 -1.94 -4.68 -15.35
C ILE A 67 -1.28 -4.13 -14.09
N MET A 68 -0.13 -4.68 -13.75
CA MET A 68 0.48 -4.50 -12.44
C MET A 68 -0.54 -4.87 -11.33
N GLU A 69 -0.85 -3.95 -10.43
CA GLU A 69 -1.88 -4.09 -9.39
C GLU A 69 -3.26 -3.56 -9.79
N ILE A 70 -3.40 -2.94 -10.98
CA ILE A 70 -4.67 -2.34 -11.41
C ILE A 70 -5.57 -3.41 -12.01
N VAL A 71 -6.73 -3.61 -11.39
CA VAL A 71 -7.72 -4.60 -11.81
C VAL A 71 -8.86 -3.94 -12.59
N ARG A 72 -9.21 -2.70 -12.22
CA ARG A 72 -10.27 -1.93 -12.87
C ARG A 72 -10.05 -0.44 -12.67
N GLN A 73 -10.80 0.37 -13.42
CA GLN A 73 -10.95 1.79 -13.11
C GLN A 73 -11.65 2.00 -11.76
N SER A 74 -11.27 3.07 -11.06
CA SER A 74 -11.87 3.41 -9.77
C SER A 74 -13.39 3.57 -9.87
N SER A 75 -14.10 3.08 -8.84
CA SER A 75 -15.57 3.17 -8.78
C SER A 75 -16.10 4.60 -8.70
N VAL A 76 -15.25 5.55 -8.30
CA VAL A 76 -15.58 6.97 -8.15
C VAL A 76 -14.77 7.87 -9.10
N HIS A 77 -14.33 7.33 -10.25
CA HIS A 77 -13.55 8.09 -11.24
C HIS A 77 -14.27 9.31 -11.83
N ASN A 78 -15.61 9.32 -11.80
CA ASN A 78 -16.43 10.44 -12.29
C ASN A 78 -16.61 11.55 -11.25
N LEU A 79 -16.05 11.41 -10.05
CA LEU A 79 -16.13 12.45 -9.03
C LEU A 79 -15.07 13.51 -9.30
N ASP A 80 -15.51 14.74 -9.55
CA ASP A 80 -14.61 15.87 -9.79
C ASP A 80 -13.63 16.07 -8.64
N GLY A 81 -12.35 16.25 -8.97
CA GLY A 81 -11.28 16.42 -7.99
C GLY A 81 -10.85 15.13 -7.27
N PHE A 82 -11.44 13.98 -7.60
CA PHE A 82 -10.97 12.69 -7.10
C PHE A 82 -9.97 12.05 -8.05
N HIS A 83 -8.81 11.68 -7.52
CA HIS A 83 -7.86 10.82 -8.23
C HIS A 83 -7.34 9.75 -7.24
N PRO A 84 -7.41 8.44 -7.55
CA PRO A 84 -7.05 7.38 -6.61
C PRO A 84 -5.68 7.56 -5.94
N ILE A 85 -4.70 8.04 -6.70
CA ILE A 85 -3.32 8.25 -6.21
C ILE A 85 -3.18 9.46 -5.28
N MET A 86 -4.02 10.49 -5.46
CA MET A 86 -3.92 11.74 -4.70
C MET A 86 -4.92 11.81 -3.54
N SER A 87 -6.11 11.22 -3.72
CA SER A 87 -7.26 11.39 -2.84
C SER A 87 -7.41 10.28 -1.82
N LEU A 88 -6.81 9.09 -2.05
CA LEU A 88 -6.85 7.99 -1.10
C LEU A 88 -5.67 8.09 -0.10
N PRO A 89 -5.96 8.23 1.20
CA PRO A 89 -4.94 8.36 2.24
C PRO A 89 -4.19 7.03 2.44
N ALA A 90 -3.01 7.08 3.08
CA ALA A 90 -2.39 5.90 3.66
C ALA A 90 -3.24 5.37 4.83
N ASP A 91 -3.10 4.08 5.11
CA ASP A 91 -3.73 3.47 6.29
C ASP A 91 -2.82 3.72 7.49
N LEU A 92 -2.90 4.92 8.07
CA LEU A 92 -2.08 5.31 9.21
C LEU A 92 -2.31 4.39 10.41
N MET A 93 -3.52 3.84 10.57
CA MET A 93 -3.81 2.94 11.68
C MET A 93 -3.07 1.62 11.52
N HIS A 94 -3.13 0.99 10.35
CA HIS A 94 -2.38 -0.23 10.10
C HIS A 94 -0.86 0.01 10.13
N ASP A 95 -0.36 1.04 9.43
CA ASP A 95 1.08 1.26 9.29
C ASP A 95 1.73 1.66 10.62
N TYR A 96 1.07 2.54 11.39
CA TYR A 96 1.64 3.06 12.64
C TYR A 96 1.22 2.23 13.86
N LEU A 97 -0.07 2.01 14.08
CA LEU A 97 -0.58 1.41 15.31
C LEU A 97 -0.47 -0.12 15.33
N GLU A 98 -0.59 -0.78 14.17
CA GLU A 98 -0.42 -2.23 14.07
C GLU A 98 1.00 -2.63 13.63
N GLY A 99 1.66 -1.78 12.83
CA GLY A 99 3.00 -2.02 12.32
C GLY A 99 4.13 -1.55 13.25
N VAL A 100 4.38 -0.25 13.26
CA VAL A 100 5.58 0.34 13.87
C VAL A 100 5.51 0.36 15.41
N CYS A 101 4.42 0.89 15.97
CA CYS A 101 4.29 1.07 17.42
C CYS A 101 4.47 -0.24 18.20
N PRO A 102 3.81 -1.37 17.85
CA PRO A 102 3.97 -2.61 18.60
C PRO A 102 5.40 -3.14 18.55
N ARG A 103 6.09 -3.03 17.39
CA ARG A 103 7.48 -3.46 17.24
C ARG A 103 8.44 -2.64 18.09
N VAL A 104 8.28 -1.32 18.08
CA VAL A 104 9.10 -0.40 18.88
C VAL A 104 8.85 -0.63 20.36
N MET A 105 7.59 -0.68 20.79
CA MET A 105 7.22 -0.94 22.18
C MET A 105 7.76 -2.29 22.66
N MET A 106 7.66 -3.34 21.84
CA MET A 106 8.21 -4.65 22.18
C MET A 106 9.74 -4.64 22.29
N GLY A 107 10.44 -3.91 21.42
CA GLY A 107 11.88 -3.70 21.53
C GLY A 107 12.26 -3.00 22.84
N LEU A 108 11.56 -1.90 23.16
CA LEU A 108 11.77 -1.14 24.39
C LEU A 108 11.49 -1.98 25.63
N LEU A 109 10.41 -2.77 25.64
CA LEU A 109 10.06 -3.65 26.75
C LEU A 109 11.10 -4.77 26.94
N LYS A 110 11.61 -5.35 25.85
CA LYS A 110 12.69 -6.35 25.91
C LYS A 110 13.96 -5.78 26.53
N GLU A 111 14.34 -4.56 26.14
CA GLU A 111 15.51 -3.89 26.72
C GLU A 111 15.28 -3.44 28.17
N ALA A 112 14.10 -2.90 28.49
CA ALA A 112 13.78 -2.55 29.87
C ALA A 112 13.75 -3.79 30.79
N SER A 113 13.31 -4.94 30.27
CA SER A 113 13.39 -6.22 30.97
C SER A 113 14.84 -6.72 31.13
N SER A 114 15.68 -6.61 30.09
CA SER A 114 17.10 -6.99 30.15
C SER A 114 17.86 -6.19 31.21
N MET A 115 17.53 -4.90 31.33
CA MET A 115 18.05 -3.98 32.33
C MET A 115 17.41 -4.13 33.72
N ARG A 116 16.45 -5.05 33.91
CA ARG A 116 15.67 -5.24 35.16
C ARG A 116 14.95 -3.99 35.65
N LEU A 117 14.60 -3.08 34.73
CA LEU A 117 13.79 -1.89 35.01
C LEU A 117 12.30 -2.24 35.14
N LEU A 118 11.90 -3.37 34.55
CA LEU A 118 10.57 -3.94 34.70
C LEU A 118 10.62 -5.01 35.79
N THR A 119 9.95 -4.73 36.90
CA THR A 119 9.74 -5.66 38.01
C THR A 119 8.42 -6.38 37.77
N TYR A 120 8.52 -7.58 37.20
CA TYR A 120 7.46 -8.58 37.29
C TYR A 120 7.92 -9.66 38.26
#